data_AF-A0A6G0WU33-F1
#
_entry.id   AF-A0A6G0WU33-F1
#
_cell.length_a   1.000
_cell.length_b   1.000
_cell.length_c   1.000
_cell.angle_alpha   90.00
_cell.angle_beta   90.00
_cell.angle_gamma   90.00
#
_symmetry.space_group_name_H-M   'P 1'
#
loop_
_entity.id
_entity.type
_entity.pdbx_description
1 polymer ?
#
loop_
_entity_poly.entity_id
_entity_poly.type
_entity_poly.pdbx_seq_one_letter_code
_entity_poly.pdbx_strand_id
1 'polypeptide(L)'
;MAGSIAENTTLYKKKTYTYVPPSPPTQLNDSSSYTIDFAARKFLHIGIDPSEKFQVVVHVLTSSRYVLITVDLMKTIFSFMGNILSFILDTLHKYKRMIFYEDDKNKLSSMMYSGENVLVMEAKNRE
;
A
#
# COMPACT_ATOMS: atom_id res chain seq x y z
N MET A 1 16.44 -15.20 3.28
CA MET A 1 17.84 -14.86 2.95
C MET A 1 17.91 -14.77 1.44
N ALA A 2 17.96 -13.56 0.87
CA ALA A 2 18.12 -13.40 -0.57
C ALA A 2 19.59 -13.70 -0.90
N GLY A 3 19.84 -14.66 -1.77
CA GLY A 3 21.19 -15.01 -2.23
C GLY A 3 21.90 -13.82 -2.86
N SER A 4 23.23 -13.81 -2.76
CA SER A 4 24.05 -12.71 -3.27
C SER A 4 23.93 -12.57 -4.80
N ILE A 5 23.96 -11.34 -5.31
CA ILE A 5 23.91 -10.99 -6.74
C ILE A 5 24.99 -11.74 -7.56
N ALA A 6 26.08 -12.17 -6.90
CA ALA A 6 27.16 -12.92 -7.52
C ALA A 6 26.71 -14.25 -8.15
N GLU A 7 25.73 -14.95 -7.57
CA GLU A 7 25.30 -16.28 -8.04
C GLU A 7 24.60 -16.25 -9.42
N ASN A 8 23.98 -15.12 -9.79
CA ASN A 8 23.26 -15.01 -11.07
C ASN A 8 24.16 -14.67 -12.26
N THR A 9 25.45 -14.39 -12.07
CA THR A 9 26.39 -14.00 -13.14
C THR A 9 26.52 -15.04 -14.26
N THR A 10 26.30 -16.32 -13.96
CA THR A 10 26.35 -17.41 -14.95
C THR A 10 25.14 -17.45 -15.88
N LEU A 11 23.98 -16.95 -15.45
CA LEU A 11 22.75 -16.87 -16.26
C LEU A 11 22.80 -15.73 -17.29
N TYR A 12 23.53 -14.65 -17.01
CA TYR A 12 23.60 -13.47 -17.88
C TYR A 12 24.54 -13.63 -19.09
N LYS A 13 25.46 -14.61 -19.09
CA LYS A 13 26.37 -14.85 -20.22
C LYS A 13 25.69 -15.36 -21.50
N LYS A 14 24.41 -15.73 -21.44
CA LYS A 14 23.70 -16.43 -22.53
C LYS A 14 22.71 -15.58 -23.33
N LYS A 15 22.59 -14.27 -23.10
CA LYS A 15 21.62 -13.41 -23.80
C LYS A 15 22.28 -12.26 -24.56
N THR A 16 21.84 -12.07 -25.81
CA THR A 16 22.20 -11.02 -26.78
C THR A 16 21.86 -9.58 -26.34
N TYR A 17 21.52 -9.38 -25.06
CA TYR A 17 21.09 -8.11 -24.52
C TYR A 17 21.92 -7.77 -23.30
N THR A 18 22.68 -6.68 -23.40
CA THR A 18 23.38 -6.07 -22.27
C THR A 18 22.34 -5.51 -21.32
N TYR A 19 22.19 -6.11 -20.14
CA TYR A 19 21.36 -5.55 -19.09
C TYR A 19 21.99 -4.24 -18.60
N VAL A 20 21.30 -3.12 -18.81
CA VAL A 20 21.68 -1.82 -18.26
C VAL A 20 20.80 -1.61 -17.02
N PRO A 21 21.35 -1.73 -15.80
CA PRO A 21 20.58 -1.43 -14.60
C PRO A 21 20.21 0.06 -14.60
N PRO A 22 18.97 0.42 -14.23
CA PRO A 22 18.63 1.82 -14.02
C PRO A 22 19.49 2.39 -12.90
N SER A 23 19.89 3.66 -13.02
CA SER A 23 20.60 4.37 -11.96
C SER A 23 19.77 4.28 -10.68
N PRO A 24 20.35 3.83 -9.55
CA PRO A 24 19.66 3.82 -8.27
C PRO A 24 19.17 5.23 -7.96
N PRO A 25 17.97 5.39 -7.39
CA PRO A 25 17.40 6.71 -7.16
C PRO A 25 18.03 7.31 -5.89
N THR A 26 19.32 7.67 -5.96
CA THR A 26 20.14 8.16 -4.84
C THR A 26 19.56 9.40 -4.18
N GLN A 27 18.83 10.23 -4.93
CA GLN A 27 18.10 11.39 -4.41
C GLN A 27 16.98 11.02 -3.43
N LEU A 28 16.49 9.78 -3.49
CA LEU A 28 15.50 9.31 -2.52
C LEU A 28 16.15 9.08 -1.15
N ASN A 29 17.44 8.76 -1.04
CA ASN A 29 18.06 8.47 0.26
C ASN A 29 17.99 9.63 1.25
N ASP A 30 17.97 10.87 0.75
CA ASP A 30 17.95 12.09 1.58
C ASP A 30 16.54 12.67 1.76
N SER A 31 15.50 12.05 1.20
CA SER A 31 14.14 12.56 1.27
C SER A 31 13.41 12.07 2.52
N SER A 32 12.70 12.98 3.20
CA SER A 32 11.81 12.65 4.32
C SER A 32 10.42 12.17 3.88
N SER A 33 10.10 12.29 2.58
CA SER A 33 8.85 11.78 2.02
C SER A 33 8.97 11.37 0.54
N TYR A 34 8.07 10.50 0.12
CA TYR A 34 8.02 9.95 -1.23
C TYR A 34 6.56 9.85 -1.67
N THR A 35 6.32 10.10 -2.95
CA THR A 35 5.00 9.88 -3.54
C THR A 35 5.08 8.80 -4.61
N ILE A 36 4.28 7.76 -4.45
CA ILE A 36 4.07 6.75 -5.48
C ILE A 36 2.84 7.17 -6.28
N ASP A 37 3.04 7.45 -7.56
CA ASP A 37 1.97 7.78 -8.49
C ASP A 37 1.42 6.49 -9.12
N PHE A 38 0.11 6.27 -8.98
CA PHE A 38 -0.61 5.19 -9.61
C PHE A 38 -1.47 5.72 -10.76
N ALA A 39 -1.70 4.87 -11.75
CA ALA A 39 -2.65 5.15 -12.82
C ALA A 39 -4.02 5.60 -12.25
N ALA A 40 -4.69 6.52 -12.96
CA ALA A 40 -5.96 7.14 -12.56
C ALA A 40 -5.89 8.13 -11.36
N ARG A 41 -4.78 8.88 -11.21
CA ARG A 41 -4.65 10.01 -10.26
C ARG A 41 -4.84 9.59 -8.79
N LYS A 42 -4.26 8.44 -8.44
CA LYS A 42 -4.18 7.96 -7.05
C LYS A 42 -2.73 8.07 -6.63
N PHE A 43 -2.46 8.69 -5.49
CA PHE A 43 -1.10 8.89 -5.00
C PHE A 43 -0.96 8.30 -3.62
N LEU A 44 0.14 7.61 -3.37
CA LEU A 44 0.53 7.19 -2.03
C LEU A 44 1.69 8.05 -1.57
N HIS A 45 1.43 8.98 -0.65
CA HIS A 45 2.46 9.80 -0.04
C HIS A 45 2.90 9.18 1.28
N ILE A 46 4.16 8.77 1.36
CA ILE A 46 4.76 8.16 2.55
C ILE A 46 5.84 9.11 3.05
N GLY A 47 5.81 9.50 4.31
CA GLY A 47 6.85 10.36 4.85
C GLY A 47 6.67 10.74 6.30
N ILE A 48 7.51 11.64 6.75
CA ILE A 48 7.47 12.22 8.09
C ILE A 48 6.61 13.48 8.06
N ASP A 49 5.53 13.52 8.85
CA ASP A 49 4.67 14.71 8.96
C ASP A 49 5.09 15.58 10.15
N PRO A 50 5.67 16.77 9.92
CA PRO A 50 6.07 17.67 10.99
C PRO A 50 4.88 18.22 11.81
N SER A 51 3.67 18.21 11.24
CA SER A 51 2.43 18.65 11.90
C SER A 51 1.96 17.64 12.96
N GLU A 52 2.33 16.37 12.77
CA GLU A 52 1.97 15.24 13.65
C GLU A 52 3.21 14.73 14.40
N LYS A 53 3.96 15.65 15.01
CA LYS A 53 5.15 15.34 15.84
C LYS A 53 6.20 14.47 15.12
N PHE A 54 6.38 14.67 13.81
CA PHE A 54 7.32 13.90 12.99
C PHE A 54 7.00 12.39 12.98
N GLN A 55 5.73 12.01 13.06
CA GLN A 55 5.35 10.62 12.85
C GLN A 55 5.47 10.21 11.38
N VAL A 56 5.82 8.95 11.15
CA VAL A 56 5.75 8.34 9.82
C VAL A 56 4.28 8.13 9.48
N VAL A 57 3.85 8.72 8.38
CA VAL A 57 2.48 8.69 7.90
C VAL A 57 2.42 8.21 6.46
N VAL A 58 1.32 7.54 6.14
CA VAL A 58 0.97 7.13 4.79
C VAL A 58 -0.35 7.80 4.42
N HIS A 59 -0.34 8.66 3.40
CA HIS A 59 -1.54 9.29 2.86
C HIS A 59 -1.91 8.62 1.56
N VAL A 60 -3.10 8.04 1.50
CA VAL A 60 -3.72 7.60 0.25
C VAL A 60 -4.52 8.77 -0.29
N LEU A 61 -3.97 9.46 -1.28
CA LEU A 61 -4.58 10.60 -1.95
C LEU A 61 -5.32 10.10 -3.19
N THR A 62 -6.60 10.47 -3.33
CA THR A 62 -7.38 10.30 -4.56
C THR A 62 -7.81 11.67 -5.05
N SER A 63 -8.32 11.77 -6.28
CA SER A 63 -8.68 13.04 -6.89
C SER A 63 -9.69 13.89 -6.10
N SER A 64 -10.46 13.31 -5.18
CA SER A 64 -11.48 14.01 -4.40
C SER A 64 -11.34 13.87 -2.88
N ARG A 65 -10.58 12.91 -2.39
CA ARG A 65 -10.50 12.55 -0.96
C ARG A 65 -9.13 12.01 -0.60
N TYR A 66 -8.77 12.12 0.67
CA TYR A 66 -7.60 11.43 1.19
C TYR A 66 -7.91 10.66 2.47
N VAL A 67 -7.16 9.60 2.69
CA VAL A 67 -7.18 8.83 3.94
C VAL A 67 -5.78 8.85 4.54
N LEU A 68 -5.68 9.25 5.80
CA LEU A 68 -4.45 9.12 6.58
C LEU A 68 -4.41 7.73 7.19
N ILE A 69 -3.28 7.06 6.98
CA ILE A 69 -2.97 5.79 7.59
C ILE A 69 -1.80 6.02 8.54
N THR A 70 -2.09 6.01 9.84
CA THR A 70 -1.07 6.11 10.89
C THR A 70 -0.43 4.75 11.15
N VAL A 71 0.69 4.74 11.88
CA VAL A 71 1.37 3.51 12.28
C VAL A 71 0.45 2.58 13.09
N ASP A 72 -0.35 3.12 14.00
CA ASP A 72 -1.23 2.30 14.83
C ASP A 72 -2.40 1.73 14.04
N LEU A 73 -2.91 2.48 13.06
CA LEU A 73 -3.88 1.96 12.12
C LEU A 73 -3.26 0.87 11.24
N MET A 74 -2.00 1.01 10.79
CA MET A 74 -1.30 -0.06 10.05
C MET A 74 -1.17 -1.35 10.87
N LYS A 75 -0.78 -1.24 12.16
CA LYS A 75 -0.72 -2.40 13.05
C LYS A 75 -2.09 -3.07 13.18
N THR A 76 -3.14 -2.26 13.27
CA THR A 76 -4.52 -2.73 13.34
C THR A 76 -4.93 -3.44 12.05
N ILE A 77 -4.66 -2.87 10.88
CA ILE A 77 -4.90 -3.53 9.59
C ILE A 77 -4.14 -4.85 9.50
N PHE A 78 -2.87 -4.86 9.94
CA PHE A 78 -2.03 -6.05 9.92
C PHE A 78 -2.57 -7.16 10.83
N SER A 79 -3.16 -6.85 11.98
CA SER A 79 -3.77 -7.86 12.84
C SER A 79 -4.98 -8.55 12.19
N PHE A 80 -5.66 -7.87 11.26
CA PHE A 80 -6.75 -8.44 10.46
C PHE A 80 -6.28 -9.10 9.15
N MET A 81 -4.98 -9.15 8.86
CA MET A 81 -4.43 -9.61 7.57
C MET A 81 -4.89 -11.02 7.20
N GLY A 82 -4.99 -11.95 8.15
CA GLY A 82 -5.49 -13.30 7.88
C GLY A 82 -6.92 -13.31 7.34
N ASN A 83 -7.82 -12.50 7.92
CA ASN A 83 -9.21 -12.36 7.49
C ASN A 83 -9.30 -11.63 6.15
N ILE A 84 -8.48 -10.60 5.96
CA ILE A 84 -8.39 -9.83 4.73
C ILE A 84 -7.92 -10.71 3.57
N LEU A 85 -6.84 -11.47 3.75
CA LEU A 85 -6.32 -12.38 2.73
C LEU A 85 -7.32 -13.48 2.41
N SER A 86 -7.95 -14.07 3.43
CA SER A 86 -9.02 -15.04 3.24
C SER A 86 -10.12 -14.46 2.34
N PHE A 87 -10.58 -13.23 2.62
CA PHE A 87 -11.58 -12.55 1.80
C PHE A 87 -11.13 -12.26 0.35
N ILE A 88 -9.90 -11.79 0.15
CA ILE A 88 -9.36 -11.46 -1.19
C ILE A 88 -9.21 -12.74 -2.03
N LEU A 89 -8.80 -13.84 -1.41
CA LEU A 89 -8.58 -15.13 -2.07
C LEU A 89 -9.87 -15.93 -2.26
N ASP A 90 -10.95 -15.62 -1.54
CA ASP A 90 -12.22 -16.33 -1.64
C ASP A 90 -12.97 -15.95 -2.93
N THR A 91 -13.27 -16.96 -3.75
CA THR A 91 -14.14 -16.86 -4.92
C THR A 91 -15.61 -16.88 -4.49
N LEU A 92 -16.05 -15.83 -3.80
CA LEU A 92 -17.42 -15.76 -3.28
C LEU A 92 -18.44 -15.53 -4.40
N HIS A 93 -19.33 -16.51 -4.58
CA HIS A 93 -20.48 -16.46 -5.48
C HIS A 93 -21.68 -15.68 -4.91
N LYS A 94 -21.62 -15.25 -3.64
CA LYS A 94 -22.68 -14.49 -2.97
C LYS A 94 -22.09 -13.37 -2.12
N TYR A 95 -22.48 -12.14 -2.45
CA TYR A 95 -22.09 -10.91 -1.77
C TYR A 95 -22.38 -10.96 -0.26
N LYS A 96 -21.34 -10.78 0.57
CA LYS A 96 -21.48 -10.43 1.99
C LYS A 96 -20.47 -9.34 2.34
N ARG A 97 -20.96 -8.11 2.53
CA ARG A 97 -20.17 -7.01 3.07
C ARG A 97 -19.64 -7.41 4.45
N MET A 98 -18.32 -7.38 4.61
CA MET A 98 -17.66 -7.66 5.88
C MET A 98 -17.06 -6.37 6.43
N ILE A 99 -17.22 -6.13 7.73
CA ILE A 99 -16.54 -5.05 8.44
C ILE A 99 -15.40 -5.71 9.21
N PHE A 100 -14.16 -5.34 8.88
CA PHE A 100 -12.96 -5.86 9.54
C PHE A 100 -12.63 -5.05 10.78
N TYR A 101 -12.79 -3.73 10.68
CA TYR A 101 -12.48 -2.79 11.75
C TYR A 101 -13.38 -1.56 11.64
N GLU A 102 -13.83 -1.05 12.77
CA GLU A 102 -14.60 0.18 12.84
C GLU A 102 -14.39 0.82 14.21
N ASP A 103 -13.90 2.06 14.22
CA ASP A 103 -13.87 2.92 15.38
C ASP A 103 -14.60 4.24 15.07
N ASP A 104 -14.40 5.25 15.92
CA ASP A 104 -15.01 6.57 15.76
C ASP A 104 -14.42 7.36 14.58
N LYS A 105 -13.19 7.04 14.14
CA LYS A 105 -12.42 7.82 13.15
C LYS A 105 -12.30 7.13 11.80
N ASN A 106 -12.37 5.81 11.77
CA ASN A 106 -11.93 4.97 10.68
C ASN A 106 -12.81 3.72 10.57
N LYS A 107 -12.98 3.26 9.34
CA LYS A 107 -13.65 2.00 9.03
C LYS A 107 -12.93 1.28 7.92
N LEU A 108 -12.60 0.02 8.17
CA LEU A 108 -12.11 -0.93 7.19
C LEU A 108 -13.19 -1.98 6.92
N SER A 109 -13.68 -2.01 5.69
CA SER A 109 -14.69 -2.97 5.24
C SER A 109 -14.34 -3.56 3.89
N SER A 110 -15.11 -4.55 3.45
CA SER A 110 -15.08 -5.03 2.08
C SER A 110 -16.29 -4.54 1.28
N MET A 111 -16.13 -4.43 -0.04
CA MET A 111 -17.24 -4.36 -0.98
C MET A 111 -16.91 -5.13 -2.26
N MET A 112 -17.92 -5.42 -3.06
CA MET A 112 -17.72 -5.87 -4.42
C MET A 112 -17.83 -4.66 -5.34
N TYR A 113 -16.80 -4.39 -6.12
CA TYR A 113 -16.76 -3.28 -7.07
C TYR A 113 -16.31 -3.79 -8.43
N SER A 114 -17.10 -3.55 -9.47
CA SER A 114 -16.83 -4.06 -10.83
C SER A 114 -16.58 -5.57 -10.92
N GLY A 115 -17.24 -6.36 -10.05
CA GLY A 115 -17.07 -7.82 -10.00
C GLY A 115 -15.83 -8.29 -9.23
N GLU A 116 -15.06 -7.38 -8.63
CA GLU A 116 -13.87 -7.69 -7.83
C GLU A 116 -14.12 -7.45 -6.34
N ASN A 117 -13.51 -8.29 -5.51
CA ASN A 117 -13.46 -8.10 -4.06
C ASN A 117 -12.47 -6.98 -3.74
N VAL A 118 -12.95 -5.86 -3.20
CA VAL A 118 -12.12 -4.72 -2.83
C VAL A 118 -12.23 -4.39 -1.35
N LEU A 119 -11.14 -3.90 -0.78
CA LEU A 119 -11.12 -3.30 0.54
C LEU A 119 -11.50 -1.83 0.44
N VAL A 120 -12.33 -1.38 1.38
CA VAL A 120 -12.77 0.00 1.51
C VAL A 120 -12.30 0.53 2.84
N MET A 121 -11.50 1.59 2.78
CA MET A 121 -11.08 2.35 3.93
C MET A 121 -11.80 3.69 3.91
N GLU A 122 -12.54 3.98 4.98
CA GLU A 122 -13.29 5.23 5.15
C GLU A 122 -12.76 5.96 6.38
N ALA A 123 -12.47 7.25 6.25
CA ALA A 123 -12.25 8.13 7.38
C ALA A 123 -13.61 8.76 7.74
N LYS A 124 -14.09 8.51 8.96
CA LYS A 124 -15.30 9.13 9.50
C LYS A 124 -14.93 10.51 10.00
N ASN A 125 -15.40 11.54 9.29
CA ASN A 125 -15.29 12.97 9.61
C ASN A 125 -13.94 13.42 10.19
N ARG A 126 -13.13 14.05 9.34
CA ARG A 126 -12.22 15.10 9.79
C ARG A 126 -13.02 16.40 9.72
N GLU A 127 -13.30 17.01 10.86
CA GLU A 127 -13.55 18.46 10.87
C GLU A 127 -12.31 19.19 10.33
#